data_AF-A0ABC9VN49-F1
#
_entry.id   AF-A0ABC9VN49-F1
#
_cell.length_a   1.000
_cell.length_b   1.000
_cell.length_c   1.000
_cell.angle_alpha   90.00
_cell.angle_beta   90.00
_cell.angle_gamma   90.00
#
_symmetry.space_group_name_H-M   'P 1'
#
loop_
_entity.id
_entity.type
_entity.pdbx_description
1 polymer ?
#
loop_
_entity_poly.entity_id
_entity_poly.type
_entity_poly.pdbx_seq_one_letter_code
_entity_poly.pdbx_strand_id
1 'polypeptide(L)'
;MENTILIGSALKNKRKELGLSQKEMVGSILSVSYYSKVERNLFDINVNDLTKILALHGIDIVRFFQEVRINKFSTQEILTKKLQQAFYEQNLDEINHVIVQINELEYNDHLILLAKLMKCAMQCNLNLISSKEKRKIKSEIFNTDNWDTFSLQLFSTSMFIFDFEELTAMVNSIFNHFKMIKSSDKYVQELIASIAINYLQNCYNHNNPKNINQALREIESLPEDPLFIGYKEIALYYKAVFTKDNLSKITIRKILSASGYNNFLKLLPK
;
A
#
# COMPACT_ATOMS: atom_id res chain seq x y z
N MET A 1 29.84 7.90 -1.33
CA MET A 1 29.18 8.30 -2.59
C MET A 1 28.66 7.03 -3.25
N GLU A 2 27.37 6.77 -3.18
CA GLU A 2 26.78 5.61 -3.84
C GLU A 2 26.58 5.93 -5.33
N ASN A 3 27.17 5.13 -6.22
CA ASN A 3 27.05 5.34 -7.67
C ASN A 3 25.62 5.00 -8.13
N THR A 4 24.90 6.00 -8.64
CA THR A 4 23.67 5.81 -9.45
C THR A 4 24.03 5.07 -10.74
N ILE A 5 23.32 4.00 -11.05
CA ILE A 5 23.45 3.28 -12.33
C ILE A 5 22.40 3.86 -13.28
N LEU A 6 22.87 4.55 -14.32
CA LEU A 6 22.04 5.08 -15.41
C LEU A 6 21.71 3.98 -16.43
N ILE A 7 20.66 4.20 -17.24
CA ILE A 7 20.16 3.25 -18.25
C ILE A 7 21.27 2.79 -19.19
N GLY A 8 22.12 3.70 -19.67
CA GLY A 8 23.24 3.37 -20.56
C GLY A 8 24.26 2.44 -19.90
N SER A 9 24.62 2.72 -18.65
CA SER A 9 25.49 1.85 -17.86
C SER A 9 24.87 0.47 -17.60
N ALA A 10 23.57 0.41 -17.31
CA ALA A 10 22.85 -0.85 -17.10
C ALA A 10 22.80 -1.70 -18.38
N LEU A 11 22.50 -1.09 -19.53
CA LEU A 11 22.54 -1.74 -20.84
C LEU A 11 23.93 -2.32 -21.14
N LYS A 12 24.98 -1.56 -20.85
CA LYS A 12 26.37 -2.02 -21.01
C LYS A 12 26.69 -3.22 -20.12
N ASN A 13 26.20 -3.24 -18.88
CA ASN A 13 26.40 -4.36 -17.97
C ASN A 13 25.68 -5.62 -18.49
N LYS A 14 24.40 -5.49 -18.85
CA LYS A 14 23.62 -6.59 -19.44
C LYS A 14 24.25 -7.16 -20.70
N ARG A 15 24.70 -6.29 -21.60
CA ARG A 15 25.39 -6.71 -22.81
C ARG A 15 26.64 -7.55 -22.49
N LYS A 16 27.44 -7.11 -21.51
CA LYS A 16 28.64 -7.84 -21.09
C LYS A 16 28.31 -9.17 -20.40
N GLU A 17 27.27 -9.21 -19.58
CA GLU A 17 26.78 -10.45 -18.94
C GLU A 17 26.36 -11.49 -19.99
N LEU A 18 25.73 -11.04 -21.08
CA LEU A 18 25.35 -11.89 -22.21
C LEU A 18 26.51 -12.21 -23.17
N GLY A 19 27.71 -11.67 -22.93
CA GLY A 19 28.88 -11.88 -23.80
C GLY A 19 28.77 -11.23 -25.19
N LEU A 20 27.89 -10.24 -25.37
CA LEU A 20 27.57 -9.67 -26.68
C LEU A 20 28.46 -8.46 -27.05
N SER A 21 28.73 -8.31 -28.33
CA SER A 21 29.20 -7.05 -28.92
C SER A 21 28.07 -6.01 -28.98
N GLN A 22 28.44 -4.73 -29.12
CA GLN A 22 27.44 -3.66 -29.26
C GLN A 22 26.55 -3.86 -30.49
N LYS A 23 27.08 -4.47 -31.56
CA LYS A 23 26.32 -4.79 -32.77
C LYS A 23 25.28 -5.88 -32.52
N GLU A 24 25.65 -6.94 -31.81
CA GLU A 24 24.73 -8.04 -31.47
C GLU A 24 23.65 -7.58 -30.49
N MET A 25 24.01 -6.70 -29.55
CA MET A 25 23.06 -6.15 -28.58
C MET A 25 21.95 -5.33 -29.24
N VAL A 26 22.27 -4.48 -30.23
CA VAL A 26 21.28 -3.60 -30.86
C VAL A 26 20.56 -4.21 -32.05
N GLY A 27 21.13 -5.24 -32.68
CA GLY A 27 20.62 -5.77 -33.93
C GLY A 27 20.42 -4.68 -34.99
N SER A 28 19.22 -4.58 -35.53
CA SER A 28 18.81 -3.54 -36.49
C SER A 28 18.05 -2.37 -35.86
N ILE A 29 17.94 -2.31 -34.53
CA ILE A 29 17.10 -1.34 -33.82
C ILE A 29 17.76 0.05 -33.83
N LEU A 30 19.07 0.09 -33.56
CA LEU A 30 19.85 1.32 -33.52
C LEU A 30 21.18 1.14 -34.24
N SER A 31 21.76 2.25 -34.70
CA SER A 31 23.15 2.22 -35.17
C SER A 31 24.10 1.94 -34.00
N VAL A 32 25.14 1.13 -34.26
CA VAL A 32 26.16 0.78 -33.26
C VAL A 32 26.85 2.04 -32.70
N SER A 33 27.07 3.06 -33.54
CA SER A 33 27.66 4.34 -33.13
C SER A 33 26.77 5.10 -32.14
N TYR A 34 25.47 5.16 -32.39
CA TYR A 34 24.51 5.79 -31.49
C TYR A 34 24.43 5.02 -30.16
N TYR A 35 24.31 3.69 -30.22
CA TYR A 35 24.25 2.86 -29.02
C TYR A 35 25.52 2.91 -28.18
N SER A 36 26.70 3.00 -28.81
CA SER A 36 27.96 3.24 -28.09
C SER A 36 27.95 4.55 -27.28
N LYS A 37 27.25 5.59 -27.77
CA LYS A 37 27.06 6.84 -27.01
C LYS A 37 26.04 6.67 -25.89
N VAL A 38 24.98 5.89 -26.12
CA VAL A 38 24.00 5.50 -25.08
C VAL A 38 24.69 4.75 -23.94
N GLU A 39 25.49 3.71 -24.21
CA GLU A 39 26.21 2.95 -23.18
C GLU A 39 27.21 3.79 -22.36
N ARG A 40 27.64 4.93 -22.91
CA ARG A 40 28.51 5.90 -22.22
C ARG A 40 27.72 7.00 -21.51
N ASN A 41 26.39 6.92 -21.50
CA ASN A 41 25.47 7.92 -20.96
C ASN A 41 25.66 9.32 -21.57
N LEU A 42 26.10 9.39 -22.83
CA LEU A 42 26.24 10.65 -23.55
C LEU A 42 24.94 11.03 -24.27
N PHE A 43 24.12 10.03 -24.61
CA PHE A 43 22.90 10.13 -25.39
C PHE A 43 21.81 9.36 -24.67
N ASP A 44 20.61 9.91 -24.62
CA ASP A 44 19.43 9.20 -24.12
C ASP A 44 18.98 8.14 -25.12
N ILE A 45 18.21 7.17 -24.63
CA ILE A 45 17.50 6.19 -25.45
C ILE A 45 16.00 6.32 -25.19
N ASN A 46 15.19 6.33 -26.24
CA ASN A 46 13.74 6.38 -26.05
C ASN A 46 13.19 5.03 -25.58
N VAL A 47 12.03 5.06 -24.95
CA VAL A 47 11.41 3.86 -24.33
C VAL A 47 11.10 2.77 -25.36
N ASN A 48 10.73 3.13 -26.59
CA ASN A 48 10.41 2.14 -27.63
C ASN A 48 11.66 1.35 -28.05
N ASP A 49 12.78 2.03 -28.28
CA ASP A 49 14.02 1.40 -28.66
C ASP A 49 14.62 0.60 -27.50
N LEU A 50 14.54 1.13 -26.27
CA LEU A 50 14.93 0.38 -25.07
C LEU A 50 14.11 -0.92 -24.95
N THR A 51 12.79 -0.84 -25.02
CA THR A 51 11.91 -2.02 -24.88
C THR A 51 12.18 -3.05 -25.97
N LYS A 52 12.40 -2.62 -27.21
CA LYS A 52 12.77 -3.52 -28.32
C LYS A 52 14.11 -4.20 -28.07
N ILE A 53 15.12 -3.49 -27.60
CA ILE A 53 16.45 -4.06 -27.28
C ILE A 53 16.34 -5.07 -26.14
N LEU A 54 15.59 -4.75 -25.08
CA LEU A 54 15.38 -5.68 -23.96
C LEU A 54 14.63 -6.94 -24.41
N ALA A 55 13.55 -6.78 -25.18
CA ALA A 55 12.77 -7.90 -25.71
C ALA A 55 13.57 -8.79 -26.66
N LEU A 56 14.46 -8.20 -27.49
CA LEU A 56 15.33 -8.93 -28.42
C LEU A 56 16.19 -9.98 -27.70
N HIS A 57 16.60 -9.70 -26.46
CA HIS A 57 17.47 -10.57 -25.66
C HIS A 57 16.75 -11.23 -24.47
N GLY A 58 15.41 -11.20 -24.45
CA GLY A 58 14.61 -11.81 -23.38
C GLY A 58 14.86 -11.19 -22.00
N ILE A 59 15.30 -9.93 -21.94
CA ILE A 59 15.53 -9.21 -20.70
C ILE A 59 14.18 -8.67 -20.22
N ASP A 60 13.73 -9.14 -19.05
CA ASP A 60 12.53 -8.63 -18.41
C ASP A 60 12.68 -7.14 -18.06
N ILE A 61 11.74 -6.32 -18.53
CA ILE A 61 11.81 -4.86 -18.39
C ILE A 61 11.75 -4.43 -16.92
N VAL A 62 10.98 -5.15 -16.09
CA VAL A 62 10.85 -4.85 -14.66
C VAL A 62 12.18 -5.13 -13.95
N ARG A 63 12.80 -6.29 -14.19
CA ARG A 63 14.11 -6.64 -13.66
C ARG A 63 15.21 -5.70 -14.14
N PHE A 64 15.18 -5.29 -15.41
CA PHE A 64 16.15 -4.32 -15.92
C PHE A 64 16.09 -3.00 -15.13
N PHE A 65 14.90 -2.45 -14.91
CA PHE A 65 14.74 -1.21 -14.13
C PHE A 65 15.03 -1.38 -12.63
N GLN A 66 15.01 -2.60 -12.09
CA GLN A 66 15.53 -2.88 -10.74
C GLN A 66 17.05 -2.71 -10.63
N GLU A 67 17.80 -2.98 -11.70
CA GLU A 67 19.25 -2.82 -11.73
C GLU A 67 19.69 -1.39 -12.01
N VAL A 68 18.91 -0.66 -12.80
CA VAL A 68 19.02 0.79 -12.88
C VAL A 68 18.71 1.33 -11.49
N ARG A 69 19.70 1.92 -10.80
CA ARG A 69 19.54 2.44 -9.41
C ARG A 69 18.70 3.72 -9.35
N ILE A 70 17.60 3.74 -10.08
CA ILE A 70 16.42 4.56 -9.84
C ILE A 70 15.54 3.87 -8.76
N ASN A 71 15.68 2.55 -8.58
CA ASN A 71 14.91 1.74 -7.63
C ASN A 71 15.48 1.71 -6.20
N LYS A 72 15.72 2.87 -5.59
CA LYS A 72 15.44 2.93 -4.14
C LYS A 72 13.94 3.12 -4.02
N PHE A 73 13.30 2.42 -3.07
CA PHE A 73 11.97 2.85 -2.63
C PHE A 73 12.03 4.37 -2.49
N SER A 74 11.04 5.07 -3.05
CA SER A 74 11.02 6.51 -2.89
C SER A 74 11.09 6.81 -1.39
N THR A 75 11.72 7.93 -1.01
CA THR A 75 11.78 8.29 0.42
C THR A 75 10.38 8.27 1.04
N GLN A 76 9.36 8.65 0.27
CA GLN A 76 7.95 8.53 0.62
C GLN A 76 7.50 7.10 0.91
N GLU A 77 7.84 6.11 0.08
CA GLU A 77 7.50 4.69 0.32
C GLU A 77 8.18 4.14 1.58
N ILE A 78 9.46 4.51 1.79
CA ILE A 78 10.20 4.10 3.00
C ILE A 78 9.51 4.66 4.25
N LEU A 79 9.20 5.96 4.24
CA LEU A 79 8.55 6.61 5.38
C LEU A 79 7.12 6.10 5.59
N THR A 80 6.38 5.77 4.52
CA THR A 80 5.05 5.15 4.62
C THR A 80 5.11 3.81 5.32
N LYS A 81 6.08 2.95 4.96
CA LYS A 81 6.28 1.65 5.63
C LYS A 81 6.66 1.81 7.09
N LYS A 82 7.53 2.78 7.41
CA LYS A 82 7.89 3.10 8.80
C LYS A 82 6.67 3.56 9.62
N LEU A 83 5.83 4.43 9.06
CA LEU A 83 4.57 4.85 9.73
C LEU A 83 3.66 3.66 10.01
N GLN A 84 3.45 2.78 9.03
CA GLN A 84 2.63 1.58 9.19
C GLN A 84 3.17 0.65 10.28
N GLN A 85 4.48 0.39 10.27
CA GLN A 85 5.12 -0.44 11.27
C GLN A 85 5.00 0.17 12.68
N ALA A 86 5.30 1.46 12.82
CA ALA A 86 5.15 2.17 14.09
C ALA A 86 3.71 2.14 14.61
N PHE A 87 2.73 2.25 13.71
CA PHE A 87 1.31 2.12 14.07
C PHE A 87 0.98 0.71 14.60
N TYR A 88 1.41 -0.36 13.93
CA TYR A 88 1.15 -1.73 14.40
C TYR A 88 1.87 -2.07 15.71
N GLU A 89 3.08 -1.55 15.89
CA GLU A 89 3.86 -1.70 17.11
C GLU A 89 3.34 -0.81 18.26
N GLN A 90 2.41 0.10 17.96
CA GLN A 90 1.88 1.12 18.88
C GLN A 90 3.01 2.02 19.42
N ASN A 91 3.99 2.34 18.58
CA ASN A 91 5.15 3.15 18.90
C ASN A 91 4.93 4.63 18.49
N LEU A 92 4.41 5.42 19.43
CA LEU A 92 4.11 6.84 19.19
C LEU A 92 5.38 7.68 18.96
N ASP A 93 6.49 7.32 19.62
CA ASP A 93 7.76 8.02 19.49
C ASP A 93 8.32 7.87 18.07
N GLU A 94 8.24 6.66 17.50
CA GLU A 94 8.64 6.43 16.11
C GLU A 94 7.71 7.18 15.14
N ILE A 95 6.40 7.24 15.38
CA ILE A 95 5.51 8.08 14.56
C ILE A 95 5.96 9.54 14.58
N ASN A 96 6.28 10.09 15.76
CA ASN A 96 6.76 11.47 15.88
C ASN A 96 8.10 11.67 15.16
N HIS A 97 9.02 10.71 15.26
CA HIS A 97 10.30 10.74 14.55
C HIS A 97 10.09 10.74 13.03
N VAL A 98 9.24 9.85 12.51
CA VAL A 98 8.91 9.78 11.08
C VAL A 98 8.23 11.07 10.60
N ILE A 99 7.36 11.69 11.39
CA ILE A 99 6.77 13.01 11.07
C ILE A 99 7.85 14.08 10.87
N VAL A 100 8.90 14.09 11.69
CA VAL A 100 10.03 15.03 11.51
C VAL A 100 10.70 14.79 10.16
N GLN A 101 10.99 13.53 9.82
CA GLN A 101 11.59 13.17 8.53
C GLN A 101 10.71 13.58 7.34
N ILE A 102 9.38 13.48 7.48
CA ILE A 102 8.43 13.88 6.43
C ILE A 102 8.46 15.39 6.22
N ASN A 103 8.54 16.17 7.31
CA ASN A 103 8.54 17.64 7.23
C ASN A 103 9.83 18.20 6.59
N GLU A 104 10.90 17.42 6.53
CA GLU A 104 12.14 17.77 5.81
C GLU A 104 12.02 17.60 4.30
N LEU A 105 10.99 16.90 3.80
CA LEU A 105 10.79 16.66 2.38
C LEU A 105 9.93 17.76 1.74
N GLU A 106 10.41 18.31 0.61
CA GLU A 106 9.61 19.21 -0.21
C GLU A 106 8.40 18.48 -0.83
N TYR A 107 7.20 19.06 -0.71
CA TYR A 107 5.93 18.61 -1.33
C TYR A 107 5.46 17.19 -0.94
N ASN A 108 5.02 16.97 0.31
CA ASN A 108 4.53 15.66 0.80
C ASN A 108 3.20 15.72 1.58
N ASP A 109 2.27 16.57 1.15
CA ASP A 109 1.00 16.83 1.84
C ASP A 109 0.22 15.56 2.23
N HIS A 110 0.20 14.55 1.35
CA HIS A 110 -0.46 13.27 1.62
C HIS A 110 0.19 12.50 2.77
N LEU A 111 1.52 12.40 2.77
CA LEU A 111 2.23 11.64 3.78
C LEU A 111 2.15 12.32 5.14
N ILE A 112 2.18 13.66 5.17
CA ILE A 112 1.91 14.47 6.37
C ILE A 112 0.50 14.17 6.90
N LEU A 113 -0.48 14.12 6.00
CA LEU A 113 -1.87 13.86 6.35
C LEU A 113 -2.05 12.45 6.94
N LEU A 114 -1.48 11.42 6.31
CA LEU A 114 -1.49 10.05 6.83
C LEU A 114 -0.85 9.97 8.21
N ALA A 115 0.32 10.59 8.40
CA ALA A 115 1.02 10.57 9.68
C ALA A 115 0.20 11.26 10.80
N LYS A 116 -0.41 12.40 10.50
CA LYS A 116 -1.34 13.09 11.41
C LYS A 116 -2.54 12.21 11.78
N LEU A 117 -3.15 11.53 10.80
CA LEU A 117 -4.29 10.65 11.04
C LEU A 117 -3.92 9.44 11.89
N MET A 118 -2.78 8.79 11.62
CA MET A 118 -2.29 7.66 12.40
C MET A 118 -1.97 8.07 13.85
N LYS A 119 -1.32 9.23 14.04
CA LYS A 119 -1.08 9.81 15.36
C LYS A 119 -2.39 10.10 16.10
N CYS A 120 -3.36 10.69 15.42
CA CYS A 120 -4.69 10.96 15.95
C CYS A 120 -5.41 9.69 16.41
N ALA A 121 -5.37 8.63 15.59
CA ALA A 121 -5.96 7.33 15.92
C ALA A 121 -5.29 6.70 17.15
N MET A 122 -3.95 6.69 17.21
CA MET A 122 -3.22 6.13 18.37
C MET A 122 -3.49 6.88 19.67
N GLN A 123 -3.60 8.21 19.61
CA GLN A 123 -3.85 9.04 20.79
C GLN A 123 -5.34 9.15 21.14
N CYS A 124 -6.24 8.60 20.30
CA CYS A 124 -7.69 8.78 20.41
C CYS A 124 -8.10 10.27 20.56
N ASN A 125 -7.37 11.18 19.90
CA ASN A 125 -7.53 12.63 20.07
C ASN A 125 -7.90 13.32 18.76
N LEU A 126 -9.22 13.42 18.50
CA LEU A 126 -9.77 14.05 17.30
C LEU A 126 -9.44 15.55 17.16
N ASN A 127 -9.00 16.22 18.23
CA ASN A 127 -8.61 17.64 18.18
C ASN A 127 -7.31 17.86 17.39
N LEU A 128 -6.56 16.79 17.11
CA LEU A 128 -5.38 16.84 16.24
C LEU A 128 -5.73 17.06 14.76
N ILE A 129 -7.00 16.85 14.38
CA ILE A 129 -7.50 17.08 13.03
C ILE A 129 -8.57 18.16 13.08
N SER A 130 -8.27 19.35 12.56
CA SER A 130 -9.21 20.47 12.56
C SER A 130 -10.46 20.19 11.71
N SER A 131 -11.57 20.89 11.98
CA SER A 131 -12.78 20.80 11.15
C SER A 131 -12.56 21.22 9.70
N LYS A 132 -11.55 22.05 9.41
CA LYS A 132 -11.13 22.38 8.04
C LYS A 132 -10.43 21.20 7.38
N GLU A 133 -9.50 20.55 8.08
CA GLU A 133 -8.83 19.34 7.59
C GLU A 133 -9.82 18.19 7.38
N LYS A 134 -10.74 17.93 8.31
CA LYS A 134 -11.80 16.91 8.12
C LYS A 134 -12.61 17.13 6.84
N ARG A 135 -13.00 18.39 6.58
CA ARG A 135 -13.72 18.74 5.33
C ARG A 135 -12.86 18.55 4.09
N LYS A 136 -11.58 18.91 4.15
CA LYS A 136 -10.63 18.69 3.04
C LYS A 136 -10.47 17.19 2.75
N ILE A 137 -10.22 16.37 3.77
CA ILE A 137 -10.09 14.91 3.64
C ILE A 137 -11.34 14.32 3.01
N LYS A 138 -12.52 14.66 3.55
CA LYS A 138 -13.79 14.19 3.00
C LYS A 138 -13.93 14.60 1.53
N SER A 139 -13.68 15.86 1.19
CA SER A 139 -13.75 16.35 -0.20
C SER A 139 -12.77 15.63 -1.12
N GLU A 140 -11.55 15.33 -0.68
CA GLU A 140 -10.56 14.60 -1.49
C GLU A 140 -11.03 13.16 -1.77
N ILE A 141 -11.66 12.51 -0.79
CA ILE A 141 -12.24 11.16 -0.98
C ILE A 141 -13.49 11.21 -1.87
N PHE A 142 -14.33 12.24 -1.76
CA PHE A 142 -15.57 12.35 -2.57
C PHE A 142 -15.34 12.83 -4.01
N ASN A 143 -14.25 13.55 -4.28
CA ASN A 143 -13.97 14.12 -5.60
C ASN A 143 -13.32 13.13 -6.58
N THR A 144 -13.03 11.89 -6.16
CA THR A 144 -12.51 10.87 -7.06
C THR A 144 -13.68 10.19 -7.78
N ASP A 145 -13.84 10.46 -9.08
CA ASP A 145 -14.85 9.81 -9.94
C ASP A 145 -14.73 8.28 -9.94
N ASN A 146 -13.59 7.74 -9.49
CA ASN A 146 -13.35 6.31 -9.22
C ASN A 146 -12.41 6.13 -8.02
N TRP A 147 -12.62 5.07 -7.23
CA TRP A 147 -11.74 4.71 -6.12
C TRP A 147 -10.35 4.29 -6.63
N ASP A 148 -9.34 5.07 -6.29
CA ASP A 148 -7.93 4.77 -6.56
C ASP A 148 -7.18 4.39 -5.26
N THR A 149 -5.91 4.00 -5.38
CA THR A 149 -5.10 3.62 -4.21
C THR A 149 -4.94 4.75 -3.20
N PHE A 150 -4.96 6.01 -3.65
CA PHE A 150 -4.81 7.18 -2.80
C PHE A 150 -6.05 7.38 -1.93
N SER A 151 -7.23 7.46 -2.56
CA SER A 151 -8.52 7.61 -1.90
C SER A 151 -8.85 6.43 -0.99
N LEU A 152 -8.54 5.20 -1.40
CA LEU A 152 -8.68 4.02 -0.55
C LEU A 152 -7.80 4.08 0.70
N GLN A 153 -6.52 4.44 0.54
CA GLN A 153 -5.61 4.58 1.68
C GLN A 153 -6.06 5.69 2.62
N LEU A 154 -6.38 6.87 2.07
CA LEU A 154 -6.84 8.02 2.84
C LEU A 154 -8.15 7.70 3.59
N PHE A 155 -9.11 7.05 2.92
CA PHE A 155 -10.35 6.60 3.56
C PHE A 155 -10.06 5.60 4.68
N SER A 156 -9.30 4.53 4.40
CA SER A 156 -8.93 3.50 5.38
C SER A 156 -8.30 4.09 6.66
N THR A 157 -7.43 5.09 6.53
CA THR A 157 -6.76 5.75 7.66
C THR A 157 -7.63 6.80 8.35
N SER A 158 -8.67 7.32 7.70
CA SER A 158 -9.51 8.40 8.24
C SER A 158 -10.92 7.97 8.66
N MET A 159 -11.31 6.70 8.56
CA MET A 159 -12.69 6.23 8.84
C MET A 159 -13.28 6.76 10.15
N PHE A 160 -12.47 6.99 11.19
CA PHE A 160 -12.89 7.55 12.48
C PHE A 160 -13.39 9.01 12.44
N ILE A 161 -13.24 9.73 11.31
CA ILE A 161 -13.75 11.10 11.14
C ILE A 161 -15.17 11.14 10.54
N PHE A 162 -15.67 10.00 10.07
CA PHE A 162 -16.98 9.87 9.44
C PHE A 162 -18.03 9.44 10.46
N ASP A 163 -19.27 9.87 10.28
CA ASP A 163 -20.37 9.24 11.00
C ASP A 163 -20.70 7.85 10.42
N PHE A 164 -21.48 7.07 11.16
CA PHE A 164 -21.75 5.68 10.80
C PHE A 164 -22.49 5.52 9.47
N GLU A 165 -23.37 6.45 9.11
CA GLU A 165 -24.15 6.37 7.86
C GLU A 165 -23.32 6.79 6.66
N GLU A 166 -22.53 7.87 6.79
CA GLU A 166 -21.53 8.26 5.80
C GLU A 166 -20.56 7.10 5.52
N LEU A 167 -20.01 6.52 6.59
CA LEU A 167 -19.05 5.43 6.51
C LEU A 167 -19.67 4.20 5.83
N THR A 168 -20.90 3.84 6.21
CA THR A 168 -21.63 2.73 5.58
C THR A 168 -21.87 2.97 4.09
N ALA A 169 -22.24 4.20 3.70
CA ALA A 169 -22.43 4.55 2.29
C ALA A 169 -21.12 4.42 1.48
N MET A 170 -20.01 4.90 2.04
CA MET A 170 -18.69 4.82 1.41
C MET A 170 -18.22 3.38 1.24
N VAL A 171 -18.31 2.57 2.30
CA VAL A 171 -17.94 1.14 2.25
C VAL A 171 -18.74 0.39 1.19
N ASN A 172 -20.06 0.64 1.09
CA ASN A 172 -20.89 0.04 0.06
C ASN A 172 -20.49 0.50 -1.35
N SER A 173 -20.14 1.78 -1.53
CA SER A 173 -19.64 2.31 -2.80
C SER A 173 -18.36 1.57 -3.24
N ILE A 174 -17.41 1.37 -2.32
CA ILE A 174 -16.15 0.65 -2.56
C ILE A 174 -16.42 -0.79 -2.97
N PHE A 175 -17.22 -1.53 -2.20
CA PHE A 175 -17.52 -2.92 -2.51
C PHE A 175 -18.27 -3.09 -3.84
N ASN A 176 -19.14 -2.13 -4.19
CA ASN A 176 -19.82 -2.13 -5.48
C ASN A 176 -18.89 -1.78 -6.65
N HIS A 177 -17.85 -0.98 -6.43
CA HIS A 177 -16.84 -0.66 -7.43
C HIS A 177 -15.92 -1.86 -7.67
N PHE A 178 -15.48 -2.54 -6.60
CA PHE A 178 -14.56 -3.67 -6.66
C PHE A 178 -15.24 -5.04 -6.51
N LYS A 179 -16.36 -5.28 -7.21
CA LYS A 179 -17.14 -6.54 -7.11
C LYS A 179 -16.31 -7.83 -7.30
N MET A 180 -15.15 -7.73 -7.97
CA MET A 180 -14.18 -8.80 -8.10
C MET A 180 -12.84 -8.38 -7.49
N ILE A 181 -12.75 -8.27 -6.15
CA ILE A 181 -11.50 -7.91 -5.46
C ILE A 181 -10.29 -8.71 -5.95
N LYS A 182 -10.47 -10.01 -6.23
CA LYS A 182 -9.39 -10.89 -6.74
C LYS A 182 -8.73 -10.42 -8.03
N SER A 183 -9.41 -9.61 -8.85
CA SER A 183 -8.84 -9.09 -10.11
C SER A 183 -8.08 -7.78 -9.94
N SER A 184 -8.18 -7.13 -8.78
CA SER A 184 -7.37 -5.95 -8.46
C SER A 184 -5.93 -6.34 -8.14
N ASP A 185 -4.99 -5.38 -8.20
CA ASP A 185 -3.64 -5.61 -7.71
C ASP A 185 -3.64 -5.88 -6.19
N LYS A 186 -2.58 -6.54 -5.70
CA LYS A 186 -2.50 -6.99 -4.30
C LYS A 186 -2.62 -5.82 -3.30
N TYR A 187 -2.08 -4.66 -3.63
CA TYR A 187 -2.12 -3.51 -2.72
C TYR A 187 -3.55 -2.96 -2.59
N VAL A 188 -4.30 -2.88 -3.69
CA VAL A 188 -5.74 -2.56 -3.63
C VAL A 188 -6.50 -3.61 -2.82
N GLN A 189 -6.19 -4.90 -2.97
CA GLN A 189 -6.81 -5.95 -2.14
C GLN A 189 -6.55 -5.74 -0.65
N GLU A 190 -5.31 -5.42 -0.24
CA GLU A 190 -4.95 -5.11 1.14
C GLU A 190 -5.70 -3.88 1.69
N LEU A 191 -5.82 -2.82 0.88
CA LEU A 191 -6.56 -1.61 1.26
C LEU A 191 -8.05 -1.91 1.49
N ILE A 192 -8.70 -2.64 0.58
CA ILE A 192 -10.11 -3.01 0.72
C ILE A 192 -10.32 -3.93 1.92
N ALA A 193 -9.42 -4.89 2.16
CA ALA A 193 -9.47 -5.76 3.32
C ALA A 193 -9.31 -4.97 4.63
N SER A 194 -8.41 -3.98 4.66
CA SER A 194 -8.22 -3.08 5.80
C SER A 194 -9.48 -2.24 6.08
N ILE A 195 -10.11 -1.71 5.02
CA ILE A 195 -11.38 -0.97 5.11
C ILE A 195 -12.50 -1.87 5.64
N ALA A 196 -12.59 -3.12 5.17
CA ALA A 196 -13.57 -4.07 5.65
C ALA A 196 -13.38 -4.40 7.15
N ILE A 197 -12.14 -4.62 7.61
CA ILE A 197 -11.83 -4.83 9.03
C ILE A 197 -12.19 -3.59 9.87
N ASN A 198 -11.79 -2.40 9.42
CA ASN A 198 -12.11 -1.16 10.10
C ASN A 198 -13.62 -0.91 10.15
N TYR A 199 -14.37 -1.31 9.12
CA TYR A 199 -15.82 -1.26 9.14
C TYR A 199 -16.43 -2.22 10.16
N LEU A 200 -15.94 -3.47 10.24
CA LEU A 200 -16.37 -4.43 11.25
C LEU A 200 -16.13 -3.90 12.68
N GLN A 201 -15.00 -3.22 12.92
CA GLN A 201 -14.75 -2.53 14.19
C GLN A 201 -15.78 -1.41 14.46
N ASN A 202 -16.12 -0.61 13.44
CA ASN A 202 -17.13 0.44 13.56
C ASN A 202 -18.52 -0.11 13.86
N CYS A 203 -18.92 -1.19 13.19
CA CYS A 203 -20.15 -1.93 13.47
C CYS A 203 -20.20 -2.41 14.93
N TYR A 204 -19.11 -2.96 15.44
CA TYR A 204 -18.99 -3.37 16.83
C TYR A 204 -19.14 -2.18 17.79
N ASN A 205 -18.41 -1.09 17.56
CA ASN A 205 -18.43 0.11 18.42
C ASN A 205 -19.82 0.76 18.52
N HIS A 206 -20.58 0.74 17.43
CA HIS A 206 -21.92 1.32 17.37
C HIS A 206 -23.03 0.32 17.73
N ASN A 207 -22.68 -0.92 18.09
CA ASN A 207 -23.63 -2.02 18.28
C ASN A 207 -24.60 -2.15 17.09
N ASN A 208 -24.09 -1.97 15.87
CA ASN A 208 -24.87 -1.93 14.64
C ASN A 208 -24.27 -2.89 13.59
N PRO A 209 -24.85 -4.08 13.39
CA PRO A 209 -24.33 -5.10 12.49
C PRO A 209 -24.71 -4.88 11.01
N LYS A 210 -25.05 -3.65 10.60
CA LYS A 210 -25.36 -3.32 9.19
C LYS A 210 -24.19 -3.75 8.29
N ASN A 211 -24.50 -4.48 7.23
CA ASN A 211 -23.57 -4.92 6.18
C ASN A 211 -22.34 -5.74 6.64
N ILE A 212 -22.30 -6.28 7.87
CA ILE A 212 -21.17 -7.11 8.34
C ILE A 212 -20.93 -8.32 7.44
N ASN A 213 -22.00 -8.95 6.94
CA ASN A 213 -21.88 -10.12 6.08
C ASN A 213 -21.24 -9.79 4.73
N GLN A 214 -21.44 -8.57 4.23
CA GLN A 214 -20.78 -8.14 3.01
C GLN A 214 -19.28 -7.95 3.27
N ALA A 215 -18.92 -7.20 4.31
CA ALA A 215 -17.51 -7.00 4.68
C ALA A 215 -16.76 -8.32 4.94
N LEU A 216 -17.38 -9.27 5.64
CA LEU A 216 -16.82 -10.61 5.85
C LEU A 216 -16.61 -11.34 4.53
N ARG A 217 -17.60 -11.32 3.62
CA ARG A 217 -17.50 -11.96 2.30
C ARG A 217 -16.40 -11.36 1.44
N GLU A 218 -16.21 -10.04 1.46
CA GLU A 218 -15.12 -9.40 0.72
C GLU A 218 -13.75 -9.94 1.16
N ILE A 219 -13.52 -10.08 2.47
CA ILE A 219 -12.27 -10.64 3.02
C ILE A 219 -12.16 -12.15 2.74
N GLU A 220 -13.25 -12.91 2.92
CA GLU A 220 -13.30 -14.34 2.58
C GLU A 220 -12.97 -14.58 1.09
N SER A 221 -13.33 -13.63 0.22
CA SER A 221 -13.05 -13.66 -1.22
C SER A 221 -11.59 -13.38 -1.59
N LEU A 222 -10.70 -13.02 -0.67
CA LEU A 222 -9.29 -12.82 -1.01
C LEU A 222 -8.63 -14.13 -1.50
N PRO A 223 -7.60 -14.07 -2.35
CA PRO A 223 -6.83 -15.25 -2.77
C PRO A 223 -6.24 -16.06 -1.61
N GLU A 224 -5.88 -17.31 -1.88
CA GLU A 224 -5.08 -18.16 -0.98
C GLU A 224 -3.58 -17.79 -1.07
N ASP A 225 -3.28 -16.52 -0.82
CA ASP A 225 -1.93 -15.99 -0.75
C ASP A 225 -1.57 -15.76 0.73
N PRO A 226 -0.37 -16.17 1.20
CA PRO A 226 0.09 -15.92 2.56
C PRO A 226 -0.02 -14.45 3.02
N LEU A 227 0.04 -13.50 2.08
CA LEU A 227 -0.19 -12.08 2.33
C LEU A 227 -1.51 -11.80 3.05
N PHE A 228 -2.56 -12.59 2.79
CA PHE A 228 -3.92 -12.33 3.26
C PHE A 228 -4.32 -13.13 4.51
N ILE A 229 -3.45 -13.97 5.06
CA ILE A 229 -3.77 -14.82 6.22
C ILE A 229 -4.27 -13.97 7.40
N GLY A 230 -3.52 -12.92 7.77
CA GLY A 230 -3.88 -12.06 8.90
C GLY A 230 -5.25 -11.39 8.73
N TYR A 231 -5.58 -10.95 7.51
CA TYR A 231 -6.89 -10.37 7.21
C TYR A 231 -8.03 -11.38 7.41
N LYS A 232 -7.85 -12.60 6.90
CA LYS A 232 -8.84 -13.68 7.03
C LYS A 232 -9.03 -14.13 8.48
N GLU A 233 -7.95 -14.23 9.25
CA GLU A 233 -8.01 -14.56 10.68
C GLU A 233 -8.76 -13.49 11.49
N ILE A 234 -8.50 -12.22 11.20
CA ILE A 234 -9.22 -11.10 11.85
C ILE A 234 -10.70 -11.10 11.45
N ALA A 235 -11.04 -11.39 10.19
CA ALA A 235 -12.43 -11.53 9.77
C ALA A 235 -13.15 -12.67 10.52
N LEU A 236 -12.50 -13.82 10.68
CA LEU A 236 -13.02 -14.93 11.50
C LEU A 236 -13.21 -14.51 12.96
N TYR A 237 -12.31 -13.70 13.50
CA TYR A 237 -12.45 -13.14 14.84
C TYR A 237 -13.71 -12.27 14.97
N TYR A 238 -13.92 -11.33 14.06
CA TYR A 238 -15.12 -10.48 14.08
C TYR A 238 -16.40 -11.29 13.87
N LYS A 239 -16.37 -12.29 12.97
CA LYS A 239 -17.49 -13.21 12.79
C LYS A 239 -17.86 -13.88 14.12
N ALA A 240 -16.88 -14.42 14.84
CA ALA A 240 -17.07 -15.03 16.15
C ALA A 240 -17.60 -14.03 17.20
N VAL A 241 -17.13 -12.78 17.18
CA VAL A 241 -17.63 -11.70 18.06
C VAL A 241 -19.12 -11.44 17.80
N PHE A 242 -19.52 -11.24 16.54
CA PHE A 242 -20.91 -10.95 16.19
C PHE A 242 -21.85 -12.14 16.42
N THR A 243 -21.38 -13.37 16.24
CA THR A 243 -22.17 -14.59 16.50
C THR A 243 -22.11 -15.07 17.94
N LYS A 244 -21.36 -14.38 18.82
CA LYS A 244 -21.12 -14.77 20.22
C LYS A 244 -20.48 -16.16 20.38
N ASP A 245 -19.67 -16.58 19.40
CA ASP A 245 -18.89 -17.81 19.47
C ASP A 245 -17.61 -17.59 20.31
N ASN A 246 -17.74 -17.84 21.61
CA ASN A 246 -16.64 -17.65 22.56
C ASN A 246 -15.46 -18.61 22.31
N LEU A 247 -15.71 -19.82 21.80
CA LEU A 247 -14.65 -20.81 21.58
C LEU A 247 -13.73 -20.34 20.45
N SER A 248 -14.32 -19.93 19.31
CA SER A 248 -13.57 -19.38 18.19
C SER A 248 -12.87 -18.08 18.57
N LYS A 249 -13.55 -17.19 19.31
CA LYS A 249 -12.95 -15.94 19.81
C LYS A 249 -11.69 -16.20 20.62
N ILE A 250 -11.75 -17.10 21.60
CA ILE A 250 -10.61 -17.44 22.47
C ILE A 250 -9.50 -18.12 21.68
N THR A 251 -9.85 -19.05 20.79
CA THR A 251 -8.89 -19.81 19.98
C THR A 251 -8.07 -18.88 19.09
N ILE A 252 -8.73 -17.98 18.35
CA ILE A 252 -8.05 -17.04 17.45
C ILE A 252 -7.14 -16.09 18.25
N ARG A 253 -7.60 -15.57 19.41
CA ARG A 253 -6.76 -14.73 20.27
C ARG A 253 -5.51 -15.46 20.76
N LYS A 254 -5.61 -16.75 21.10
CA LYS A 254 -4.46 -17.56 21.52
C LYS A 254 -3.46 -17.73 20.39
N ILE A 255 -3.91 -18.00 19.17
CA ILE A 255 -3.05 -18.12 17.97
C ILE A 255 -2.30 -16.81 17.72
N LEU A 256 -3.02 -15.68 17.70
CA LEU A 256 -2.42 -14.36 17.50
C LEU A 256 -1.40 -14.02 18.60
N SER A 257 -1.71 -14.33 19.86
CA SER A 257 -0.81 -14.10 20.99
C SER A 257 0.47 -14.96 20.89
N ALA A 258 0.31 -16.25 20.58
CA ALA A 258 1.42 -17.17 20.38
C ALA A 258 2.31 -16.79 19.18
N SER A 259 1.72 -16.11 18.19
CA SER A 259 2.40 -15.62 16.98
C SER A 259 3.03 -14.22 17.16
N GLY A 260 3.00 -13.65 18.36
CA GLY A 260 3.66 -12.37 18.67
C GLY A 260 2.80 -11.11 18.51
N TYR A 261 1.52 -11.22 18.16
CA TYR A 261 0.63 -10.07 17.90
C TYR A 261 -0.03 -9.47 19.15
N ASN A 262 0.66 -9.48 20.30
CA ASN A 262 0.10 -9.03 21.58
C ASN A 262 -0.29 -7.55 21.60
N ASN A 263 0.43 -6.68 20.87
CA ASN A 263 0.04 -5.27 20.75
C ASN A 263 -1.22 -5.10 19.91
N PHE A 264 -1.32 -5.82 18.79
CA PHE A 264 -2.51 -5.79 17.93
C PHE A 264 -3.77 -6.31 18.65
N LEU A 265 -3.63 -7.34 19.50
CA LEU A 265 -4.74 -7.88 20.31
C LEU A 265 -5.38 -6.86 21.28
N LYS A 266 -4.69 -5.75 21.59
CA LYS A 266 -5.24 -4.64 22.39
C LYS A 266 -6.24 -3.79 21.61
N LEU A 267 -6.16 -3.83 20.28
CA LEU A 267 -7.02 -3.06 19.36
C LEU A 267 -8.33 -3.79 19.05
N LEU A 268 -8.38 -5.10 19.25
CA LEU A 268 -9.56 -5.91 18.95
C LEU A 268 -10.59 -5.88 20.09
N PRO A 269 -11.90 -6.07 19.79
CA PRO A 269 -12.95 -6.28 20.78
C PRO A 269 -12.57 -7.32 21.83
N LYS A 270 -13.06 -7.22 23.07
CA LYS A 270 -12.76 -8.17 24.15
C LYS A 270 -13.71 -9.37 24.18
#